data_AF-A0A7M2CAU8-F1
#
_entry.id   AF-A0A7M2CAU8-F1
#
_cell.length_a   1.000
_cell.length_b   1.000
_cell.length_c   1.000
_cell.angle_alpha   90.00
_cell.angle_beta   90.00
_cell.angle_gamma   90.00
#
_symmetry.space_group_name_H-M   'P 1'
#
loop_
_entity.id
_entity.type
_entity.pdbx_description
1 polymer ?
#
loop_
_entity_poly.entity_id
_entity_poly.type
_entity_poly.pdbx_seq_one_letter_code
_entity_poly.pdbx_strand_id
1 'polypeptide(L)'
;MTSEGINRQPQGIPVGGQFAANKHSEAPIRLFDRTDGSFLNPAPSATAEHCIQFWSSVDIPDEIIDQVNDAYAKFRSDEIDRDMEAEMAQWRAAWESQNPVPKEKHLAEYQQRFKNEYEQHRLAILPRVTAKRPERLGEYDTRQLIRAAKMLAHRPNSQRFPGEDQKVLNEPVELFDETLTVLEIDKKYSLWDIRYSMEKIFRNDAEALLRAVESQSEQLSGIHEQLVHQRNDMSNY
;
A
#
# COMPACT_ATOMS: atom_id res chain seq x y z
N MET A 1 -40.71 36.06 -22.79
CA MET A 1 -39.74 37.16 -22.60
C MET A 1 -39.61 37.37 -21.12
N THR A 2 -38.51 37.20 -20.40
CA THR A 2 -37.18 36.61 -20.64
C THR A 2 -36.69 36.24 -19.23
N SER A 3 -36.06 35.09 -19.10
CA SER A 3 -35.37 34.64 -17.90
C SER A 3 -34.10 35.48 -17.68
N GLU A 4 -33.95 36.10 -16.51
CA GLU A 4 -32.63 36.52 -16.04
C GLU A 4 -32.45 36.03 -14.60
N GLY A 5 -31.69 34.94 -14.50
CA GLY A 5 -31.23 34.38 -13.24
C GLY A 5 -30.30 35.35 -12.55
N ILE A 6 -30.59 35.65 -11.28
CA ILE A 6 -29.66 36.37 -10.41
C ILE A 6 -28.51 35.43 -10.08
N ASN A 7 -27.44 35.59 -10.84
CA ASN A 7 -26.13 35.01 -10.64
C ASN A 7 -25.61 35.41 -9.25
N ARG A 8 -25.79 34.57 -8.23
CA ARG A 8 -25.09 34.69 -6.94
C ARG A 8 -23.87 33.78 -6.94
N GLN A 9 -22.87 34.11 -7.74
CA GLN A 9 -21.50 33.72 -7.40
C GLN A 9 -20.91 34.83 -6.54
N PRO A 10 -20.55 34.60 -5.27
CA PRO A 10 -19.62 35.49 -4.61
C PRO A 10 -18.25 35.32 -5.27
N GLN A 11 -17.84 36.32 -6.06
CA GLN A 11 -16.43 36.54 -6.37
C GLN A 11 -15.74 37.05 -5.12
N GLY A 12 -14.85 36.24 -4.57
CA GLY A 12 -13.96 36.62 -3.47
C GLY A 12 -13.54 35.42 -2.66
N ILE A 13 -12.24 35.23 -2.49
CA ILE A 13 -11.72 34.39 -1.40
C ILE A 13 -12.17 35.09 -0.11
N PRO A 14 -12.87 34.43 0.82
CA PRO A 14 -13.31 35.06 2.06
C PRO A 14 -12.09 35.60 2.82
N VAL A 15 -11.97 36.93 2.88
CA VAL A 15 -10.90 37.64 3.59
C VAL A 15 -11.38 37.90 5.02
N GLY A 16 -11.38 36.86 5.85
CA GLY A 16 -11.68 36.96 7.29
C GLY A 16 -12.87 36.14 7.78
N GLY A 17 -12.84 35.80 9.07
CA GLY A 17 -13.78 34.88 9.74
C GLY A 17 -13.15 33.53 10.08
N GLN A 18 -13.83 32.72 10.89
CA GLN A 18 -13.37 31.39 11.35
C GLN A 18 -13.12 30.40 10.19
N PHE A 19 -13.63 30.72 9.00
CA PHE A 19 -13.51 29.94 7.77
C PHE A 19 -12.59 30.59 6.72
N ALA A 20 -11.92 31.70 7.05
CA ALA A 20 -10.88 32.25 6.18
C ALA A 20 -9.71 31.29 6.12
N ALA A 21 -9.10 31.16 4.93
CA ALA A 21 -7.91 30.35 4.75
C ALA A 21 -6.75 30.96 5.56
N ASN A 22 -6.58 30.49 6.80
CA ASN A 22 -5.39 30.74 7.58
C ASN A 22 -4.24 30.04 6.86
N LYS A 23 -3.48 30.80 6.08
CA LYS A 23 -2.16 30.35 5.60
C LYS A 23 -1.28 30.25 6.84
N HIS A 24 -1.31 29.11 7.51
CA HIS A 24 -0.27 28.74 8.45
C HIS A 24 1.03 28.69 7.65
N SER A 25 1.87 29.73 7.79
CA SER A 25 3.20 29.82 7.16
C SER A 25 4.14 28.70 7.62
N GLU A 26 3.77 28.04 8.70
CA GLU A 26 4.48 26.95 9.34
C GLU A 26 3.53 25.77 9.53
N ALA A 27 3.12 25.13 8.45
CA ALA A 27 2.83 23.70 8.58
C ALA A 27 4.19 23.04 8.89
N PRO A 28 4.40 22.40 10.05
CA PRO A 28 5.68 21.79 10.39
C PRO A 28 6.06 20.63 9.45
N ILE A 29 5.10 20.17 8.64
CA ILE A 29 5.25 19.06 7.71
C ILE A 29 5.27 19.61 6.29
N ARG A 30 6.45 19.62 5.68
CA ARG A 30 6.58 19.84 4.23
C ARG A 30 6.08 18.59 3.52
N LEU A 31 4.85 18.62 3.04
CA LEU A 31 4.31 17.55 2.21
C LEU A 31 5.08 17.51 0.88
N PHE A 32 5.82 16.43 0.65
CA PHE A 32 6.49 16.22 -0.63
C PHE A 32 5.48 15.67 -1.63
N ASP A 33 5.17 16.49 -2.62
CA ASP A 33 4.31 16.13 -3.74
C ASP A 33 5.03 15.08 -4.61
N ARG A 34 4.45 13.89 -4.72
CA ARG A 34 4.82 12.92 -5.74
C ARG A 34 4.16 13.32 -7.06
N THR A 35 4.70 12.84 -8.17
CA THR A 35 4.14 13.09 -9.51
C THR A 35 2.74 12.48 -9.71
N ASP A 36 2.25 11.70 -8.76
CA ASP A 36 0.93 11.05 -8.75
C ASP A 36 -0.11 11.79 -7.88
N GLY A 37 0.23 12.95 -7.31
CA GLY A 37 -0.66 13.75 -6.44
C GLY A 37 -0.85 13.18 -5.04
N SER A 38 0.00 12.23 -4.63
CA SER A 38 0.09 11.73 -3.25
C SER A 38 1.24 12.39 -2.47
N PHE A 39 1.15 12.38 -1.15
CA PHE A 39 2.18 12.91 -0.26
C PHE A 39 2.79 11.79 0.59
N LEU A 40 4.12 11.77 0.71
CA LEU A 40 4.82 10.87 1.64
C LEU A 40 4.96 11.52 3.02
N ASN A 41 4.57 10.78 4.06
CA ASN A 41 4.81 11.13 5.46
C ASN A 41 5.57 9.99 6.16
N PRO A 42 6.78 10.22 6.71
CA PRO A 42 7.55 11.48 6.62
C PRO A 42 7.98 11.80 5.18
N ALA A 43 8.27 13.09 4.95
CA ALA A 43 8.88 13.54 3.70
C ALA A 43 10.15 12.73 3.37
N PRO A 44 10.41 12.39 2.10
CA PRO A 44 11.66 11.74 1.71
C PRO A 44 12.85 12.57 2.17
N SER A 45 13.84 11.90 2.76
CA SER A 45 15.09 12.53 3.17
C SER A 45 15.84 13.09 1.95
N ALA A 46 16.55 14.20 2.13
CA ALA A 46 17.46 14.72 1.11
C ALA A 46 18.71 13.84 0.94
N THR A 47 19.11 13.13 2.01
CA THR A 47 20.28 12.26 2.03
C THR A 47 19.90 10.83 2.39
N ALA A 48 20.67 9.87 1.86
CA ALA A 48 20.56 8.45 2.15
C ALA A 48 20.79 8.18 3.63
N GLU A 49 21.83 8.76 4.21
CA GLU A 49 22.20 8.59 5.62
C GLU A 49 21.04 8.94 6.56
N HIS A 50 20.36 10.06 6.32
CA HIS A 50 19.19 10.43 7.12
C HIS A 50 18.02 9.46 6.92
N CYS A 51 17.78 8.98 5.70
CA CYS A 51 16.77 7.95 5.43
C CYS A 51 17.06 6.65 6.19
N ILE A 52 18.30 6.17 6.08
CA ILE A 52 18.78 4.93 6.69
C ILE A 52 18.71 5.04 8.21
N GLN A 53 19.30 6.10 8.80
CA GLN A 53 19.33 6.30 10.24
C GLN A 53 17.93 6.43 10.84
N PHE A 54 17.02 7.14 10.17
CA PHE A 54 15.65 7.26 10.63
C PHE A 54 14.95 5.90 10.63
N TRP A 55 14.89 5.23 9.48
CA TRP A 55 14.13 3.98 9.38
C TRP A 55 14.77 2.79 10.07
N SER A 56 16.08 2.81 10.33
CA SER A 56 16.74 1.78 11.13
C SER A 56 16.42 1.88 12.63
N SER A 57 16.08 3.09 13.11
CA SER A 57 15.83 3.37 14.53
C SER A 57 14.36 3.45 14.92
N VAL A 58 13.45 3.61 13.95
CA VAL A 58 12.01 3.65 14.23
C VAL A 58 11.54 2.34 14.86
N ASP A 59 10.81 2.49 15.97
CA ASP A 59 10.10 1.40 16.62
C ASP A 59 8.90 0.98 15.78
N ILE A 60 8.78 -0.33 15.57
CA ILE A 60 7.69 -0.94 14.81
C ILE A 60 6.80 -1.67 15.82
N PRO A 61 5.54 -1.25 15.99
CA PRO A 61 4.59 -1.94 16.86
C PRO A 61 4.33 -3.38 16.39
N ASP A 62 4.05 -4.28 17.34
CA ASP A 62 3.84 -5.70 17.06
C ASP A 62 2.60 -5.93 16.18
N GLU A 63 1.59 -5.07 16.31
CA GLU A 63 0.38 -5.14 15.48
C GLU A 63 0.70 -4.92 13.99
N ILE A 64 1.72 -4.13 13.67
CA ILE A 64 2.17 -3.92 12.29
C ILE A 64 2.90 -5.16 11.77
N ILE A 65 3.65 -5.86 12.63
CA ILE A 65 4.38 -7.09 12.31
C ILE A 65 3.38 -8.19 11.95
N ASP A 66 2.38 -8.40 12.79
CA ASP A 66 1.34 -9.42 12.59
C ASP A 66 0.57 -9.17 11.29
N GLN A 67 0.20 -7.92 11.02
CA GLN A 67 -0.49 -7.55 9.80
C GLN A 67 0.34 -7.77 8.54
N VAL A 68 1.65 -7.47 8.60
CA VAL A 68 2.56 -7.73 7.48
C VAL A 68 2.72 -9.22 7.24
N ASN A 69 2.77 -10.04 8.28
CA ASN A 69 2.79 -11.50 8.17
C ASN A 69 1.54 -12.06 7.49
N ASP A 70 0.35 -11.66 7.95
CA ASP A 70 -0.93 -12.07 7.38
C ASP A 70 -1.06 -11.64 5.91
N ALA A 71 -0.68 -10.39 5.65
CA ALA A 71 -0.72 -9.84 4.31
C ALA A 71 0.25 -10.58 3.38
N TYR A 72 1.49 -10.81 3.82
CA TYR A 72 2.48 -11.58 3.05
C TYR A 72 1.98 -12.96 2.67
N ALA A 73 1.37 -13.70 3.61
CA ALA A 73 0.81 -15.01 3.34
C ALA A 73 -0.25 -14.96 2.23
N LYS A 74 -1.12 -13.93 2.27
CA LYS A 74 -2.13 -13.69 1.22
C LYS A 74 -1.50 -13.34 -0.13
N PHE A 75 -0.55 -12.40 -0.15
CA PHE A 75 0.13 -11.99 -1.39
C PHE A 75 0.87 -13.16 -2.02
N ARG A 76 1.56 -13.97 -1.22
CA ARG A 76 2.24 -15.17 -1.69
C ARG A 76 1.25 -16.16 -2.31
N SER A 77 0.09 -16.38 -1.69
CA SER A 77 -0.96 -17.24 -2.27
C SER A 77 -1.45 -16.69 -3.61
N ASP A 78 -1.77 -15.40 -3.68
CA ASP A 78 -2.27 -14.74 -4.90
C ASP A 78 -1.21 -14.74 -6.02
N GLU A 79 0.09 -14.58 -5.69
CA GLU A 79 1.21 -14.68 -6.63
C GLU A 79 1.35 -16.10 -7.17
N ILE A 80 1.30 -17.12 -6.29
CA ILE A 80 1.34 -18.53 -6.68
C ILE A 80 0.19 -18.86 -7.62
N ASP A 81 -1.04 -18.47 -7.29
CA ASP A 81 -2.22 -18.76 -8.11
C ASP A 81 -2.10 -18.12 -9.51
N ARG A 82 -1.66 -16.86 -9.57
CA ARG A 82 -1.44 -16.13 -10.83
C ARG A 82 -0.35 -16.77 -11.68
N ASP A 83 0.76 -17.15 -11.06
CA ASP A 83 1.87 -17.80 -11.75
C ASP A 83 1.50 -19.19 -12.25
N MET A 84 0.77 -19.96 -11.44
CA MET A 84 0.22 -21.26 -11.84
C MET A 84 -0.73 -21.10 -13.02
N GLU A 85 -1.65 -20.13 -12.98
CA GLU A 85 -2.58 -19.86 -14.08
C GLU A 85 -1.84 -19.50 -15.38
N ALA A 86 -0.84 -18.61 -15.29
CA ALA A 86 -0.06 -18.18 -16.44
C ALA A 86 0.71 -19.34 -17.09
N GLU A 87 1.40 -20.15 -16.28
CA GLU A 87 2.17 -21.31 -16.76
C GLU A 87 1.25 -22.39 -17.34
N MET A 88 0.15 -22.71 -16.65
CA MET A 88 -0.82 -23.71 -17.13
C MET A 88 -1.53 -23.25 -18.41
N ALA A 89 -1.81 -21.96 -18.57
CA ALA A 89 -2.40 -21.41 -19.79
C ALA A 89 -1.43 -21.52 -20.99
N GLN A 90 -0.15 -21.21 -20.78
CA GLN A 90 0.89 -21.36 -21.80
C GLN A 90 1.07 -22.81 -22.20
N TRP A 91 1.18 -23.71 -21.21
CA TRP A 91 1.29 -25.15 -21.45
C TRP A 91 0.08 -25.67 -22.21
N ARG A 92 -1.14 -25.31 -21.79
CA ARG A 92 -2.38 -25.75 -22.43
C ARG A 92 -2.42 -25.32 -23.90
N ALA A 93 -2.09 -24.07 -24.20
CA ALA A 93 -2.07 -23.57 -25.58
C ALA A 93 -1.05 -24.34 -26.44
N ALA A 94 0.14 -24.61 -25.90
CA ALA A 94 1.15 -25.41 -26.59
C ALA A 94 0.71 -26.86 -26.80
N TRP A 95 0.07 -27.46 -25.80
CA TRP A 95 -0.42 -28.83 -25.85
C TRP A 95 -1.55 -29.00 -26.88
N GLU A 96 -2.55 -28.11 -26.87
CA GLU A 96 -3.67 -28.13 -27.82
C GLU A 96 -3.20 -27.93 -29.27
N SER A 97 -2.15 -27.13 -29.48
CA SER A 97 -1.52 -26.95 -30.79
C SER A 97 -0.83 -28.22 -31.30
N GLN A 98 -0.16 -28.96 -30.41
CA GLN A 98 0.52 -30.22 -30.75
C GLN A 98 -0.44 -31.42 -30.82
N ASN A 99 -1.59 -31.32 -30.17
CA ASN A 99 -2.57 -32.38 -30.03
C ASN A 99 -3.95 -31.91 -30.49
N PRO A 100 -4.19 -31.85 -31.83
CA PRO A 100 -5.47 -31.43 -32.36
C PRO A 100 -6.59 -32.40 -31.94
N VAL A 101 -7.78 -31.85 -31.72
CA VAL A 101 -8.95 -32.62 -31.25
C VAL A 101 -9.36 -33.67 -32.29
N PRO A 102 -9.45 -34.97 -31.92
CA PRO A 102 -9.87 -36.01 -32.84
C PRO A 102 -11.37 -35.93 -33.15
N LYS A 103 -11.77 -36.43 -34.33
CA LYS A 103 -13.18 -36.54 -34.73
C LYS A 103 -13.87 -37.65 -33.92
N GLU A 104 -14.62 -37.27 -32.88
CA GLU A 104 -15.56 -38.03 -32.00
C GLU A 104 -15.12 -39.40 -31.44
N LYS A 105 -14.67 -40.36 -32.27
CA LYS A 105 -14.38 -41.76 -31.89
C LYS A 105 -13.30 -41.92 -30.81
N HIS A 106 -12.38 -40.95 -30.69
CA HIS A 106 -11.29 -40.96 -29.72
C HIS A 106 -11.35 -39.80 -28.72
N LEU A 107 -12.50 -39.13 -28.60
CA LEU A 107 -12.64 -37.94 -27.77
C LEU A 107 -12.42 -38.26 -26.27
N ALA A 108 -12.92 -39.40 -25.79
CA ALA A 108 -12.77 -39.82 -24.40
C ALA A 108 -11.29 -40.09 -24.02
N GLU A 109 -10.56 -40.81 -24.89
CA GLU A 109 -9.13 -41.07 -24.71
C GLU A 109 -8.31 -39.78 -24.74
N TYR A 110 -8.66 -38.87 -25.65
CA TYR A 110 -8.05 -37.53 -25.74
C TYR A 110 -8.27 -36.72 -24.46
N GLN A 111 -9.50 -36.65 -23.96
CA GLN A 111 -9.82 -35.93 -22.72
C GLN A 111 -9.12 -36.54 -21.50
N GLN A 112 -9.05 -37.86 -21.42
CA GLN A 112 -8.37 -38.55 -20.33
C GLN A 112 -6.86 -38.27 -20.38
N ARG A 113 -6.26 -38.33 -21.56
CA ARG A 113 -4.84 -37.99 -21.77
C ARG A 113 -4.56 -36.54 -21.38
N PHE A 114 -5.39 -35.61 -21.85
CA PHE A 114 -5.29 -34.20 -21.47
C PHE A 114 -5.33 -34.02 -19.95
N LYS A 115 -6.32 -34.62 -19.26
CA LYS A 115 -6.42 -34.54 -17.80
C LYS A 115 -5.20 -35.09 -17.08
N ASN A 116 -4.69 -36.25 -17.51
CA ASN A 116 -3.53 -36.88 -16.91
C ASN A 116 -2.28 -36.02 -17.09
N GLU A 117 -2.02 -35.54 -18.32
CA GLU A 117 -0.84 -34.72 -18.62
C GLU A 117 -0.94 -33.32 -18.00
N TYR A 118 -2.15 -32.74 -17.93
CA TYR A 118 -2.42 -31.48 -17.25
C TYR A 118 -2.08 -31.59 -15.76
N GLU A 119 -2.54 -32.64 -15.07
CA GLU A 119 -2.26 -32.82 -13.64
C GLU A 119 -0.77 -33.13 -13.39
N GLN A 120 -0.15 -33.96 -14.25
CA GLN A 120 1.29 -34.21 -14.16
C GLN A 120 2.10 -32.94 -14.33
N HIS A 121 1.75 -32.09 -15.31
CA HIS A 121 2.44 -30.82 -15.51
C HIS A 121 2.20 -29.87 -14.33
N ARG A 122 0.96 -29.76 -13.86
CA ARG A 122 0.60 -28.96 -12.67
C ARG A 122 1.44 -29.35 -11.45
N LEU A 123 1.55 -30.65 -11.15
CA LEU A 123 2.36 -31.15 -10.03
C LEU A 123 3.86 -30.92 -10.24
N ALA A 124 4.35 -30.96 -11.48
CA ALA A 124 5.74 -30.70 -11.79
C ALA A 124 6.13 -29.22 -11.63
N ILE A 125 5.24 -28.28 -11.97
CA ILE A 125 5.53 -26.84 -11.86
C ILE A 125 5.29 -26.29 -10.44
N LEU A 126 4.41 -26.91 -9.66
CA LEU A 126 4.01 -26.41 -8.35
C LEU A 126 5.21 -26.10 -7.42
N PRO A 127 6.20 -27.00 -7.23
CA PRO A 127 7.36 -26.69 -6.38
C PRO A 127 8.12 -25.45 -6.85
N ARG A 128 8.32 -25.30 -8.16
CA ARG A 128 9.04 -24.16 -8.76
C ARG A 128 8.32 -22.83 -8.49
N VAL A 129 7.00 -22.80 -8.64
CA VAL A 129 6.20 -21.60 -8.38
C VAL A 129 6.19 -21.28 -6.88
N THR A 130 5.96 -22.29 -6.02
CA THR A 130 5.93 -22.09 -4.56
C THR A 130 7.27 -21.66 -3.97
N ALA A 131 8.40 -22.03 -4.60
CA ALA A 131 9.74 -21.73 -4.14
C ALA A 131 10.25 -20.34 -4.55
N LYS A 132 9.51 -19.57 -5.35
CA LYS A 132 9.88 -18.19 -5.72
C LYS A 132 10.06 -17.29 -4.50
N ARG A 133 9.29 -17.56 -3.44
CA ARG A 133 9.25 -16.78 -2.20
C ARG A 133 9.34 -17.68 -0.98
N PRO A 134 9.99 -17.22 0.11
CA PRO A 134 9.90 -17.88 1.41
C PRO A 134 8.46 -18.15 1.85
N GLU A 135 8.23 -19.22 2.60
CA GLU A 135 6.87 -19.58 3.02
C GLU A 135 6.30 -18.62 4.07
N ARG A 136 7.16 -18.13 4.97
CA ARG A 136 6.82 -17.22 6.06
C ARG A 136 7.93 -16.19 6.21
N LEU A 137 7.58 -15.05 6.79
CA LEU A 137 8.56 -14.10 7.29
C LEU A 137 8.87 -14.51 8.74
N GLY A 138 10.15 -14.64 9.10
CA GLY A 138 10.51 -14.86 10.51
C GLY A 138 10.11 -13.64 11.36
N GLU A 139 9.76 -13.82 12.63
CA GLU A 139 9.36 -12.70 13.50
C GLU A 139 10.47 -11.64 13.61
N TYR A 140 11.73 -12.08 13.75
CA TYR A 140 12.90 -11.20 13.75
C TYR A 140 13.06 -10.47 12.40
N ASP A 141 12.94 -11.21 11.30
CA ASP A 141 13.14 -10.68 9.96
C ASP A 141 12.06 -9.68 9.58
N THR A 142 10.81 -9.90 10.01
CA THR A 142 9.66 -9.08 9.61
C THR A 142 9.87 -7.61 9.97
N ARG A 143 10.44 -7.31 11.15
CA ARG A 143 10.80 -5.93 11.52
C ARG A 143 11.80 -5.33 10.54
N GLN A 144 12.85 -6.09 10.19
CA GLN A 144 13.89 -5.63 9.29
C GLN A 144 13.38 -5.46 7.85
N LEU A 145 12.50 -6.34 7.39
CA LEU A 145 11.81 -6.24 6.11
C LEU A 145 10.92 -5.00 6.04
N ILE A 146 10.20 -4.68 7.12
CA ILE A 146 9.40 -3.45 7.22
C ILE A 146 10.31 -2.22 7.13
N ARG A 147 11.44 -2.19 7.85
CA ARG A 147 12.41 -1.10 7.78
C ARG A 147 12.96 -0.92 6.37
N ALA A 148 13.38 -2.01 5.73
CA ALA A 148 13.85 -2.01 4.35
C ALA A 148 12.77 -1.49 3.38
N ALA A 149 11.50 -1.90 3.55
CA ALA A 149 10.38 -1.41 2.74
C ALA A 149 10.20 0.11 2.87
N LYS A 150 10.31 0.63 4.10
CA LYS A 150 10.21 2.07 4.36
C LYS A 150 11.41 2.85 3.83
N MET A 151 12.63 2.33 3.99
CA MET A 151 13.83 2.90 3.37
C MET A 151 13.66 3.01 1.85
N LEU A 152 13.20 1.94 1.20
CA LEU A 152 12.97 1.89 -0.24
C LEU A 152 11.90 2.90 -0.69
N ALA A 153 10.83 3.08 0.09
CA ALA A 153 9.72 3.97 -0.22
C ALA A 153 10.05 5.45 -0.02
N HIS A 154 10.84 5.76 1.01
CA HIS A 154 11.22 7.12 1.39
C HIS A 154 12.63 7.50 0.90
N ARG A 155 13.22 6.70 0.01
CA ARG A 155 14.55 6.97 -0.54
C ARG A 155 14.58 8.34 -1.24
N PRO A 156 15.73 9.03 -1.21
CA PRO A 156 15.89 10.31 -1.89
C PRO A 156 15.53 10.22 -3.38
N ASN A 157 14.91 11.28 -3.91
CA ASN A 157 14.57 11.33 -5.32
C ASN A 157 15.86 11.40 -6.17
N SER A 158 16.07 10.41 -7.04
CA SER A 158 17.30 10.28 -7.84
C SER A 158 17.55 11.43 -8.83
N GLN A 159 16.49 12.12 -9.27
CA GLN A 159 16.63 13.29 -10.17
C GLN A 159 17.09 14.53 -9.40
N ARG A 160 16.65 14.69 -8.14
CA ARG A 160 17.01 15.83 -7.29
C ARG A 160 18.31 15.60 -6.53
N PHE A 161 18.58 14.35 -6.14
CA PHE A 161 19.73 13.93 -5.35
C PHE A 161 20.40 12.71 -6.00
N PRO A 162 21.19 12.90 -7.07
CA PRO A 162 21.80 11.80 -7.81
C PRO A 162 22.72 10.94 -6.93
N GLY A 163 22.53 9.62 -6.98
CA GLY A 163 23.37 8.65 -6.27
C GLY A 163 22.99 8.41 -4.80
N GLU A 164 22.15 9.27 -4.20
CA GLU A 164 21.66 9.05 -2.84
C GLU A 164 20.66 7.89 -2.78
N ASP A 165 19.85 7.70 -3.83
CA ASP A 165 18.94 6.55 -3.92
C ASP A 165 19.69 5.22 -3.97
N GLN A 166 20.80 5.16 -4.71
CA GLN A 166 21.61 3.95 -4.83
C GLN A 166 22.29 3.57 -3.51
N LYS A 167 22.67 4.55 -2.68
CA LYS A 167 23.19 4.29 -1.33
C LYS A 167 22.16 3.57 -0.47
N VAL A 168 20.89 4.01 -0.50
CA VAL A 168 19.79 3.32 0.22
C VAL A 168 19.58 1.91 -0.32
N LEU A 169 19.62 1.72 -1.65
CA LEU A 169 19.45 0.40 -2.27
C LEU A 169 20.55 -0.59 -1.87
N ASN A 170 21.77 -0.10 -1.66
CA ASN A 170 22.94 -0.90 -1.30
C ASN A 170 23.13 -1.04 0.21
N GLU A 171 22.25 -0.46 1.03
CA GLU A 171 22.37 -0.53 2.48
C GLU A 171 22.21 -1.99 2.95
N PRO A 172 23.16 -2.55 3.71
CA PRO A 172 23.05 -3.89 4.27
C PRO A 172 22.02 -3.92 5.41
N VAL A 173 21.18 -4.94 5.39
CA VAL A 173 20.19 -5.22 6.43
C VAL A 173 20.43 -6.64 6.93
N GLU A 174 20.61 -6.76 8.24
CA GLU A 174 20.81 -8.06 8.91
C GLU A 174 19.48 -8.75 9.13
N LEU A 175 19.32 -9.92 8.50
CA LEU A 175 18.28 -10.90 8.77
C LEU A 175 18.84 -11.98 9.71
N PHE A 176 17.99 -12.90 10.17
CA PHE A 176 18.38 -13.92 11.13
C PHE A 176 19.51 -14.83 10.61
N ASP A 177 19.41 -15.29 9.35
CA ASP A 177 20.35 -16.25 8.76
C ASP A 177 21.35 -15.62 7.76
N GLU A 178 21.17 -14.36 7.38
CA GLU A 178 21.92 -13.73 6.29
C GLU A 178 21.93 -12.20 6.40
N THR A 179 22.84 -11.55 5.67
CA THR A 179 22.82 -10.10 5.46
C THR A 179 22.54 -9.84 3.99
N LEU A 180 21.48 -9.08 3.70
CA LEU A 180 21.08 -8.72 2.34
C LEU A 180 20.99 -7.21 2.20
N THR A 181 21.26 -6.69 1.01
CA THR A 181 20.98 -5.28 0.70
C THR A 181 19.49 -5.02 0.59
N VAL A 182 19.05 -3.77 0.78
CA VAL A 182 17.64 -3.37 0.57
C VAL A 182 17.12 -3.80 -0.81
N LEU A 183 17.96 -3.72 -1.86
CA LEU A 183 17.61 -4.17 -3.21
C LEU A 183 17.44 -5.69 -3.31
N GLU A 184 18.29 -6.47 -2.66
CA GLU A 184 18.17 -7.94 -2.63
C GLU A 184 16.94 -8.38 -1.84
N ILE A 185 16.63 -7.69 -0.75
CA ILE A 185 15.40 -7.90 0.02
C ILE A 185 14.17 -7.60 -0.84
N ASP A 186 14.15 -6.49 -1.59
CA ASP A 186 13.06 -6.18 -2.52
C ASP A 186 12.84 -7.30 -3.54
N LYS A 187 13.91 -7.82 -4.12
CA LYS A 187 13.83 -8.92 -5.07
C LYS A 187 13.37 -10.23 -4.44
N LYS A 188 13.84 -10.56 -3.23
CA LYS A 188 13.55 -11.84 -2.55
C LYS A 188 12.16 -11.87 -1.91
N TYR A 189 11.75 -10.78 -1.28
CA TYR A 189 10.51 -10.71 -0.48
C TYR A 189 9.40 -9.85 -1.09
N SER A 190 9.67 -9.11 -2.18
CA SER A 190 8.74 -8.14 -2.76
C SER A 190 8.36 -7.03 -1.78
N LEU A 191 9.27 -6.10 -1.53
CA LEU A 191 9.03 -5.04 -0.54
C LEU A 191 7.88 -4.11 -0.96
N TRP A 192 7.55 -4.05 -2.25
CA TRP A 192 6.38 -3.32 -2.73
C TRP A 192 5.07 -3.87 -2.16
N ASP A 193 4.90 -5.21 -2.13
CA ASP A 193 3.69 -5.85 -1.60
C ASP A 193 3.60 -5.68 -0.08
N ILE A 194 4.74 -5.82 0.62
CA ILE A 194 4.85 -5.53 2.06
C ILE A 194 4.45 -4.07 2.34
N ARG A 195 4.97 -3.12 1.56
CA ARG A 195 4.60 -1.70 1.71
C ARG A 195 3.11 -1.46 1.45
N TYR A 196 2.56 -2.03 0.37
CA TYR A 196 1.15 -1.86 0.03
C TYR A 196 0.22 -2.39 1.14
N SER A 197 0.63 -3.49 1.79
CA SER A 197 -0.03 -4.02 2.98
C SER A 197 -0.03 -3.02 4.12
N MET A 198 1.12 -2.38 4.38
CA MET A 198 1.26 -1.38 5.42
C MET A 198 0.45 -0.10 5.16
N GLU A 199 0.28 0.30 3.90
CA GLU A 199 -0.47 1.51 3.56
C GLU A 199 -1.99 1.33 3.72
N LYS A 200 -2.49 0.09 3.65
CA LYS A 200 -3.90 -0.23 3.93
C LYS A 200 -4.28 -0.15 5.42
N ILE A 201 -3.30 0.01 6.30
CA ILE A 201 -3.48 0.02 7.76
C ILE A 201 -4.33 1.21 8.25
N PHE A 202 -4.49 2.28 7.47
CA PHE A 202 -5.25 3.47 7.92
C PHE A 202 -6.75 3.50 7.58
N ARG A 203 -7.35 2.41 7.06
CA ARG A 203 -8.77 2.47 6.61
C ARG A 203 -9.76 1.52 7.29
N ASN A 204 -9.30 0.58 8.11
CA ASN A 204 -10.21 -0.43 8.69
C ASN A 204 -10.48 -0.27 10.18
N ASP A 205 -10.01 0.80 10.83
CA ASP A 205 -10.60 1.19 12.10
C ASP A 205 -11.85 2.06 11.84
N ALA A 206 -12.81 1.46 11.11
CA ALA A 206 -14.09 2.09 10.84
C ALA A 206 -14.78 2.50 12.16
N GLU A 207 -14.54 1.75 13.24
CA GLU A 207 -15.00 2.08 14.57
C GLU A 207 -14.27 3.28 15.19
N ALA A 208 -12.94 3.40 15.09
CA ALA A 208 -12.26 4.60 15.58
C ALA A 208 -12.63 5.84 14.75
N LEU A 209 -12.84 5.68 13.43
CA LEU A 209 -13.36 6.75 12.58
C LEU A 209 -14.80 7.13 12.95
N LEU A 210 -15.67 6.14 13.22
CA LEU A 210 -17.03 6.37 13.71
C LEU A 210 -17.02 7.08 15.07
N ARG A 211 -16.21 6.62 16.03
CA ARG A 211 -16.07 7.25 17.34
C ARG A 211 -15.53 8.68 17.24
N ALA A 212 -14.58 8.93 16.33
CA ALA A 212 -14.07 10.27 16.07
C ALA A 212 -15.15 11.19 15.47
N VAL A 213 -15.98 10.68 14.55
CA VAL A 213 -17.11 11.42 13.96
C VAL A 213 -18.21 11.69 14.99
N GLU A 214 -18.55 10.70 15.81
CA GLU A 214 -19.51 10.84 16.91
C GLU A 214 -19.04 11.89 17.92
N SER A 215 -17.77 11.84 18.32
CA SER A 215 -17.18 12.84 19.22
C SER A 215 -17.23 14.26 18.64
N GLN A 216 -16.96 14.41 17.34
CA GLN A 216 -17.08 15.71 16.67
C GLN A 216 -18.53 16.20 16.58
N SER A 217 -19.49 15.29 16.37
CA SER A 217 -20.92 15.60 16.35
C SER A 217 -21.42 16.09 17.72
N GLU A 218 -20.97 15.45 18.81
CA GLU A 218 -21.28 15.88 20.18
C GLU A 218 -20.69 17.26 20.50
N GLN A 219 -19.44 17.50 20.09
CA GLN A 219 -18.81 18.82 20.25
C GLN A 219 -19.56 19.92 19.50
N LEU A 220 -19.98 19.66 18.26
CA LEU A 220 -20.77 20.61 17.46
C LEU A 220 -22.14 20.89 18.07
N SER A 221 -22.78 19.86 18.64
CA SER A 221 -24.07 20.00 19.33
C SER A 221 -23.92 20.86 20.59
N GLY A 222 -22.88 20.64 21.39
CA GLY A 222 -22.58 21.46 22.56
C GLY A 222 -22.26 22.92 22.22
N ILE A 223 -21.52 23.16 21.13
CA ILE A 223 -21.26 24.53 20.62
C ILE A 223 -22.57 25.19 20.16
N HIS A 224 -23.44 24.44 19.49
CA HIS A 224 -24.74 24.96 19.05
C HIS A 224 -25.62 25.37 20.22
N GLU A 225 -25.71 24.55 21.28
CA GLU A 225 -26.44 24.89 22.50
C GLU A 225 -25.87 26.12 23.20
N GLN A 226 -24.55 26.23 23.30
CA GLN A 226 -23.89 27.42 23.86
C GLN A 226 -24.21 28.69 23.07
N LEU A 227 -24.23 28.61 21.74
CA LEU A 227 -24.60 29.75 20.87
C LEU A 227 -26.08 30.13 21.01
N VAL A 228 -26.97 29.15 21.15
CA VAL A 228 -28.40 29.39 21.40
C VAL A 228 -28.61 30.04 22.76
N HIS A 229 -27.91 29.57 23.80
CA HIS A 229 -27.95 30.18 25.13
C HIS A 229 -27.41 31.61 25.13
N GLN A 230 -26.24 31.86 24.53
CA GLN A 230 -25.69 33.21 24.39
C GLN A 230 -26.62 34.16 23.62
N ARG A 231 -27.29 33.66 22.58
CA ARG A 231 -28.27 34.45 21.80
C ARG A 231 -29.51 34.81 22.63
N ASN A 232 -29.99 33.89 23.46
CA ASN A 232 -31.14 34.12 24.33
C ASN A 232 -30.78 35.09 25.47
N ASP A 233 -29.58 34.99 26.02
CA ASP A 233 -29.07 35.93 27.03
C ASP A 233 -28.88 37.34 26.47
N MET A 234 -28.45 37.47 25.20
CA MET A 234 -28.38 38.76 24.51
C MET A 234 -29.74 39.35 24.08
N SER A 235 -30.81 38.54 24.03
CA SER A 235 -32.16 39.04 23.69
C SER A 235 -32.97 39.49 24.91
N ASN A 236 -32.45 39.28 26.13
CA ASN A 236 -33.07 39.69 27.39
C ASN A 236 -32.47 40.98 27.98
N TYR A 237 -31.66 41.70 27.20
CA TYR A 237 -31.20 43.08 27.43
C TYR A 237 -31.75 43.99 26.34
#